data_AF-A0A8T4CJX7-F1
#
_entry.id   AF-A0A8T4CJX7-F1
#
_cell.length_a   1.000
_cell.length_b   1.000
_cell.length_c   1.000
_cell.angle_alpha   90.00
_cell.angle_beta   90.00
_cell.angle_gamma   90.00
#
_symmetry.space_group_name_H-M   'P 1'
#
loop_
_entity.id
_entity.type
_entity.pdbx_description
1 polymer ?
#
loop_
_entity_poly.entity_id
_entity_poly.type
_entity_poly.pdbx_seq_one_letter_code
_entity_poly.pdbx_strand_id
1 'polypeptide(L)' 'MSEQILKACKELIDDAKLGCADLVFKDLCLEVLSKARNVLSDKQFNQLVAYAVEKMKEKIPFEVQPELTIQR' A
#
# COMPACT_ATOMS: atom_id res chain seq x y z
N MET A 1 13.55 -10.79 15.31
CA MET A 1 14.09 -9.68 14.48
C MET A 1 13.33 -9.56 13.16
N SER A 2 13.23 -10.61 12.35
CA SER A 2 12.51 -10.54 11.06
C SER A 2 10.99 -10.26 11.17
N GLU A 3 10.34 -10.62 12.28
CA GLU A 3 8.90 -10.35 12.48
C GLU A 3 8.58 -8.86 12.66
N GLN A 4 9.48 -8.10 13.31
CA GLN A 4 9.31 -6.65 13.45
C GLN A 4 9.43 -5.95 12.10
N ILE A 5 10.33 -6.42 11.23
CA ILE A 5 10.46 -5.90 9.87
C ILE A 5 9.20 -6.19 9.06
N LEU A 6 8.66 -7.41 9.13
CA LEU A 6 7.40 -7.75 8.48
C LEU A 6 6.25 -6.86 8.96
N LYS A 7 6.16 -6.62 10.27
CA LYS A 7 5.16 -5.72 10.85
C LYS A 7 5.31 -4.29 10.31
N ALA A 8 6.52 -3.74 10.31
CA ALA A 8 6.80 -2.40 9.77
C ALA A 8 6.44 -2.29 8.28
N CYS A 9 6.72 -3.32 7.47
CA CYS A 9 6.32 -3.32 6.06
C CYS A 9 4.79 -3.28 5.89
N LYS A 10 4.03 -3.96 6.75
CA LYS A 10 2.56 -3.90 6.72
C LYS A 10 2.04 -2.52 7.13
N GLU A 11 2.63 -1.93 8.17
CA GLU A 11 2.31 -0.57 8.63
C GLU A 11 2.55 0.47 7.52
N LEU A 12 3.68 0.38 6.79
CA LEU A 12 3.96 1.26 5.65
C LEU A 12 2.91 1.14 4.53
N ILE A 13 2.41 -0.07 4.26
CA ILE A 13 1.35 -0.29 3.26
C ILE A 13 0.02 0.31 3.75
N ASP A 14 -0.33 0.12 5.02
CA ASP A 14 -1.55 0.69 5.60
C ASP A 14 -1.52 2.23 5.59
N ASP A 15 -0.40 2.83 6.00
CA ASP A 15 -0.23 4.30 5.99
C ASP A 15 -0.36 4.86 4.57
N ALA A 16 0.25 4.19 3.59
CA ALA A 16 0.15 4.58 2.19
C ALA A 16 -1.28 4.47 1.66
N LYS A 17 -2.04 3.45 2.09
CA LYS A 17 -3.44 3.26 1.69
C LYS A 17 -4.32 4.42 2.14
N LEU A 18 -4.04 4.97 3.33
CA LEU A 18 -4.79 6.11 3.89
C LEU A 18 -4.35 7.45 3.31
N GLY A 19 -3.06 7.60 2.96
CA GLY A 19 -2.47 8.87 2.57
C GLY A 19 -2.35 9.14 1.08
N CYS A 20 -2.52 8.13 0.20
CA CYS A 20 -2.20 8.25 -1.22
C CYS A 20 -3.40 7.97 -2.15
N ALA A 21 -3.39 8.61 -3.33
CA ALA A 21 -4.28 8.24 -4.42
C ALA A 21 -3.99 6.80 -4.92
N ASP A 22 -4.99 6.13 -5.49
CA ASP A 22 -4.95 4.68 -5.79
C ASP A 22 -3.72 4.23 -6.60
N LEU A 23 -3.36 4.95 -7.67
CA LEU A 23 -2.18 4.61 -8.47
C LEU A 23 -0.86 4.85 -7.72
N VAL A 24 -0.79 5.91 -6.91
CA VAL A 24 0.38 6.22 -6.07
C VAL A 24 0.55 5.16 -4.98
N PHE A 25 -0.56 4.75 -4.35
CA PHE A 25 -0.58 3.67 -3.37
C PHE A 25 -0.07 2.35 -3.98
N LYS A 26 -0.52 2.00 -5.19
CA LYS A 26 -0.10 0.78 -5.89
C LYS A 26 1.40 0.80 -6.21
N ASP A 27 1.92 1.93 -6.67
CA ASP A 27 3.35 2.09 -6.93
C ASP A 27 4.19 1.94 -5.65
N LEU A 28 3.75 2.57 -4.56
CA LEU A 28 4.47 2.51 -3.29
C LEU A 28 4.47 1.09 -2.68
N CYS A 29 3.39 0.33 -2.85
CA CYS A 29 3.39 -1.08 -2.47
C CYS A 29 4.46 -1.89 -3.23
N LEU A 30 4.65 -1.64 -4.53
CA LEU A 30 5.68 -2.32 -5.32
C LEU A 30 7.09 -1.93 -4.83
N GLU A 31 7.29 -0.66 -4.46
CA GLU A 31 8.55 -0.20 -3.87
C GLU A 31 8.85 -0.88 -2.52
N VAL A 32 7.85 -0.97 -1.63
CA VAL A 32 7.96 -1.67 -0.34
C VAL A 32 8.32 -3.14 -0.56
N LEU A 33 7.63 -3.83 -1.49
CA LEU A 33 7.90 -5.22 -1.82
C LEU A 33 9.32 -5.41 -2.38
N SER A 34 9.76 -4.52 -3.28
CA SER A 34 11.11 -4.55 -3.84
C SER A 34 12.19 -4.50 -2.74
N LYS A 35 12.02 -3.60 -1.77
CA LYS A 35 12.94 -3.45 -0.63
C LYS A 35 12.85 -4.62 0.35
N ALA A 36 11.62 -5.06 0.68
CA ALA A 36 11.36 -6.09 1.67
C ALA A 36 11.94 -7.46 1.28
N ARG A 37 12.05 -7.76 -0.01
CA ARG A 37 12.63 -9.03 -0.51
C ARG A 37 14.09 -9.25 -0.07
N ASN A 38 14.83 -8.19 0.22
CA ASN A 38 16.23 -8.28 0.63
C ASN A 38 16.41 -8.53 2.14
N VAL A 39 15.35 -8.36 2.94
CA VAL A 39 15.44 -8.38 4.41
C VAL A 39 14.50 -9.38 5.07
N LEU A 40 13.46 -9.83 4.36
CA LEU A 40 12.54 -10.86 4.81
C LEU A 40 12.93 -12.24 4.28
N SER A 41 12.62 -13.28 5.07
CA SER A 41 12.63 -14.65 4.54
C SER A 41 11.54 -14.83 3.48
N ASP A 42 11.69 -15.81 2.59
CA ASP A 42 10.69 -16.11 1.55
C ASP A 42 9.28 -16.30 2.12
N LYS A 43 9.16 -16.98 3.27
CA LYS A 43 7.87 -17.18 3.94
C LYS A 43 7.22 -15.86 4.32
N GLN A 44 7.98 -14.93 4.90
CA GLN A 44 7.46 -13.64 5.33
C GLN A 44 7.22 -12.70 4.15
N PHE A 45 8.09 -12.76 3.14
CA PHE A 45 7.90 -12.03 1.90
C PHE A 45 6.60 -12.43 1.21
N ASN A 46 6.33 -13.73 1.09
CA ASN A 46 5.06 -14.22 0.53
C ASN A 46 3.84 -13.79 1.36
N GLN A 47 3.96 -13.72 2.69
CA GLN A 47 2.91 -13.16 3.56
C GLN A 47 2.68 -11.66 3.28
N LEU A 48 3.74 -10.89 3.05
CA LEU A 48 3.65 -9.47 2.72
C LEU A 48 3.04 -9.25 1.33
N VAL A 49 3.43 -10.07 0.33
CA VAL A 49 2.85 -10.04 -1.02
C VAL A 49 1.35 -10.29 -0.97
N ALA A 50 0.92 -11.36 -0.28
CA ALA A 50 -0.51 -11.67 -0.13
C ALA A 50 -1.26 -10.50 0.51
N TYR A 51 -0.68 -9.89 1.55
CA TYR A 51 -1.25 -8.74 2.23
C TYR A 51 -1.36 -7.50 1.32
N ALA A 52 -0.32 -7.16 0.58
CA ALA A 52 -0.31 -6.04 -0.36
C ALA A 52 -1.39 -6.22 -1.45
N VAL A 53 -1.51 -7.44 -1.99
CA VAL A 53 -2.52 -7.78 -3.00
C VAL A 53 -3.95 -7.55 -2.48
N GLU A 54 -4.25 -7.95 -1.24
CA GLU A 54 -5.56 -7.69 -0.65
C GLU A 54 -5.83 -6.19 -0.51
N LYS A 55 -4.86 -5.41 -0.03
CA LYS A 55 -4.99 -3.94 0.10
C LYS A 55 -5.12 -3.22 -1.25
N MET A 56 -4.52 -3.73 -2.31
CA MET A 56 -4.68 -3.22 -3.69
C MET A 56 -6.06 -3.49 -4.29
N LYS A 57 -6.73 -4.57 -3.88
CA LYS A 57 -8.09 -4.92 -4.35
C LYS A 57 -9.16 -4.06 -3.70
N GLU A 58 -8.93 -3.60 -2.47
CA GLU A 58 -9.83 -2.66 -1.79
C GLU A 58 -9.96 -1.39 -2.64
N LYS A 59 -11.13 -1.16 -3.24
CA LYS A 59 -11.41 0.08 -3.97
C LYS A 59 -11.30 1.23 -2.98
N ILE A 60 -10.39 2.17 -3.21
CA ILE A 60 -10.45 3.46 -2.55
C ILE A 60 -11.76 4.11 -3.02
N PRO A 61 -12.71 4.44 -2.13
CA PRO A 61 -13.88 5.21 -2.53
C PRO A 61 -13.32 6.49 -3.14
N PHE A 62 -13.51 6.66 -4.44
CA PHE A 62 -13.23 7.91 -5.10
C PHE A 62 -14.19 8.92 -4.45
N GLU A 63 -13.71 9.68 -3.46
CA GLU A 63 -14.40 10.91 -3.09
C GLU A 63 -14.29 11.80 -4.32
N VAL A 64 -15.42 11.86 -5.03
CA VAL A 64 -15.64 12.84 -6.10
C VAL A 64 -15.38 14.19 -5.46
N GLN A 65 -14.25 14.82 -5.78
CA GLN A 65 -14.03 16.22 -5.45
C GLN A 65 -15.23 16.98 -6.03
N PRO A 66 -16.01 17.73 -5.22
CA PRO A 66 -17.13 18.48 -5.75
C PRO A 66 -16.56 19.46 -6.77
N GLU A 67 -16.99 19.28 -8.02
CA GLU A 67 -16.68 20.15 -9.14
C GLU A 67 -16.87 21.60 -8.69
N LEU A 68 -15.80 22.39 -8.77
CA LEU A 68 -15.87 23.84 -8.62
C LEU A 68 -16.79 24.35 -9.73
N THR A 69 -18.07 24.53 -9.40
CA THR A 69 -19.06 25.15 -10.27
C THR A 69 -18.62 26.60 -10.48
N ILE A 70 -18.00 26.86 -11.61
CA ILE A 70 -17.80 28.22 -12.12
C ILE A 70 -19.20 28.74 -12.45
N GLN A 71 -19.76 29.51 -11.52
CA GLN A 71 -20.96 30.31 -11.78
C GLN A 71 -20.58 31.43 -12.74
N ARG A 72 -21.35 31.52 -13.83
CA ARG A 72 -21.21 32.48 -14.93
C ARG A 72 -21.93 33.78 -14.62
#